data_AF-A0A7L4PR25-F1
#
_entry.id   AF-A0A7L4PR25-F1
#
_cell.length_a   1.000
_cell.length_b   1.000
_cell.length_c   1.000
_cell.angle_alpha   90.00
_cell.angle_beta   90.00
_cell.angle_gamma   90.00
#
_symmetry.space_group_name_H-M   'P 1'
#
loop_
_entity.id
_entity.type
_entity.pdbx_description
1 polymer ?
#
loop_
_entity_poly.entity_id
_entity_poly.type
_entity_poly.pdbx_seq_one_letter_code
_entity_poly.pdbx_strand_id
1 'polypeptide(L)'
;IRPDKINLTRFSPRPGTDSSKMKQIPTWIVKERSRRLNLLRKKISSEINRSYIGRSFEALITEKNRDGTFTGRIYNNKPVILEDAVVGKFTGVDIEDATSTYLIGRR
;
A
#
# COMPACT_ATOMS: atom_id res chain seq x y z
N ILE A 1 -9.79 -10.55 12.60
CA ILE A 1 -8.94 -9.35 12.37
C ILE A 1 -8.71 -9.20 10.86
N ARG A 2 -8.85 -7.99 10.29
CA ARG A 2 -8.72 -7.71 8.84
C ARG A 2 -7.82 -6.48 8.64
N PRO A 3 -6.48 -6.65 8.58
CA PRO A 3 -5.56 -5.52 8.60
C PRO A 3 -5.48 -4.81 7.25
N ASP A 4 -5.41 -3.48 7.29
CA ASP A 4 -5.30 -2.63 6.10
C ASP A 4 -3.90 -2.70 5.47
N LYS A 5 -2.85 -2.58 6.29
CA LYS A 5 -1.45 -2.61 5.89
C LYS A 5 -0.71 -3.62 6.76
N ILE A 6 0.09 -4.49 6.13
CA ILE A 6 1.01 -5.40 6.81
C ILE A 6 2.36 -5.39 6.09
N ASN A 7 3.43 -5.68 6.84
CA ASN A 7 4.73 -5.98 6.27
C ASN A 7 4.81 -7.49 5.99
N LEU A 8 5.04 -7.85 4.72
CA LEU A 8 5.20 -9.26 4.31
C LEU A 8 6.61 -9.44 3.75
N THR A 9 7.45 -10.12 4.52
CA THR A 9 8.83 -10.44 4.16
C THR A 9 9.05 -11.95 4.20
N ARG A 10 9.86 -12.45 3.26
CA ARG A 10 10.31 -13.84 3.30
C ARG A 10 11.51 -13.93 4.22
N PHE A 11 11.59 -15.01 4.99
CA PHE A 11 12.75 -15.29 5.81
C PHE A 11 14.00 -15.39 4.93
N SER A 12 15.08 -14.76 5.40
CA SER A 12 16.41 -14.83 4.82
C SER A 12 17.40 -15.01 5.96
N PRO A 13 18.08 -16.17 6.06
CA PRO A 13 19.04 -16.41 7.13
C PRO A 13 20.19 -15.42 7.03
N ARG A 14 20.61 -14.89 8.18
CA ARG A 14 21.77 -13.98 8.27
C ARG A 14 22.99 -14.78 8.72
N PRO A 15 24.17 -14.59 8.10
CA PRO A 15 25.37 -15.29 8.52
C PRO A 15 25.62 -15.13 10.03
N GLY A 16 25.88 -16.24 10.72
CA GLY A 16 26.19 -16.26 12.14
C GLY A 16 24.98 -16.41 13.09
N THR A 17 23.74 -16.41 12.60
CA THR A 17 22.56 -16.63 13.47
C THR A 17 22.27 -18.12 13.66
N ASP A 18 21.63 -18.51 14.76
CA ASP A 18 21.21 -19.91 14.96
C ASP A 18 20.25 -20.38 13.86
N SER A 19 19.38 -19.47 13.41
CA SER A 19 18.47 -19.72 12.29
C SER A 19 19.18 -20.00 10.96
N SER A 20 20.44 -19.58 10.77
CA SER A 20 21.22 -19.91 9.56
C SER A 20 21.75 -21.34 9.59
N LYS A 21 21.86 -21.95 10.77
CA LYS A 21 22.30 -23.35 10.96
C LYS A 21 21.15 -24.35 10.89
N MET A 22 19.90 -23.87 11.02
CA MET A 22 18.71 -24.70 10.94
C MET A 22 18.44 -25.20 9.51
N LYS A 23 17.73 -26.32 9.40
CA LYS A 23 17.25 -26.81 8.10
C LYS A 23 16.26 -25.82 7.49
N GLN A 24 16.59 -25.31 6.31
CA GLN A 24 15.77 -24.32 5.63
C GLN A 24 14.59 -24.96 4.90
N ILE A 25 13.47 -24.24 4.85
CA ILE A 25 12.32 -24.62 4.01
C ILE A 25 12.72 -24.42 2.54
N PRO A 26 12.38 -25.37 1.64
CA PRO A 26 12.60 -25.20 0.21
C PRO A 26 12.08 -23.86 -0.33
N THR A 27 12.89 -23.21 -1.15
CA THR A 27 12.64 -21.83 -1.62
C THR A 27 11.31 -21.68 -2.36
N TRP A 28 10.88 -22.70 -3.08
CA TRP A 28 9.60 -22.72 -3.80
C TRP A 28 8.40 -22.71 -2.84
N ILE A 29 8.47 -23.39 -1.69
CA ILE A 29 7.42 -23.37 -0.66
C ILE A 29 7.34 -21.97 -0.03
N VAL A 30 8.48 -21.36 0.28
CA VAL A 30 8.52 -19.99 0.84
C VAL A 30 7.95 -18.98 -0.17
N LYS A 31 8.28 -19.11 -1.46
CA LYS A 31 7.71 -18.30 -2.54
C LYS A 31 6.19 -18.48 -2.63
N GLU A 32 5.71 -19.71 -2.61
CA GLU A 32 4.27 -20.01 -2.74
C GLU A 32 3.46 -19.48 -1.56
N ARG A 33 3.96 -19.66 -0.32
CA ARG A 33 3.33 -19.08 0.88
C ARG A 33 3.27 -17.55 0.81
N SER A 34 4.38 -16.92 0.41
CA SER A 34 4.44 -15.47 0.23
C SER A 34 3.45 -14.99 -0.84
N ARG A 35 3.30 -15.71 -1.95
CA ARG A 35 2.36 -15.39 -3.01
C ARG A 35 0.91 -15.44 -2.50
N ARG A 36 0.53 -16.53 -1.82
CA ARG A 36 -0.82 -16.70 -1.24
C ARG A 36 -1.15 -15.60 -0.24
N LEU A 37 -0.22 -15.28 0.67
CA LEU A 37 -0.40 -14.20 1.64
C LEU A 37 -0.51 -12.83 0.97
N ASN A 38 0.29 -12.55 -0.07
CA ASN A 38 0.23 -11.30 -0.79
C ASN A 38 -1.11 -11.11 -1.51
N LEU A 39 -1.66 -12.17 -2.11
CA LEU A 39 -2.99 -12.13 -2.74
C LEU A 39 -4.08 -11.84 -1.70
N LEU A 40 -4.05 -12.54 -0.56
CA LEU A 40 -5.01 -12.29 0.53
C LEU A 40 -4.90 -10.86 1.07
N ARG A 41 -3.69 -10.37 1.31
CA ARG A 41 -3.43 -8.98 1.70
C ARG A 41 -4.04 -8.01 0.69
N LYS A 42 -3.72 -8.15 -0.60
CA LYS A 42 -4.22 -7.25 -1.65
C LYS A 42 -5.75 -7.23 -1.70
N LYS A 43 -6.39 -8.39 -1.55
CA LYS A 43 -7.85 -8.50 -1.46
C LYS A 43 -8.40 -7.67 -0.28
N ILE A 44 -7.86 -7.88 0.93
CA ILE A 44 -8.30 -7.16 2.13
C ILE A 44 -8.05 -5.65 2.00
N SER A 45 -6.87 -5.22 1.56
CA SER A 45 -6.55 -3.80 1.36
C SER A 45 -7.44 -3.15 0.31
N SER A 46 -7.78 -3.86 -0.78
CA SER A 46 -8.71 -3.34 -1.80
C SER A 46 -10.13 -3.20 -1.26
N GLU A 47 -10.64 -4.18 -0.51
CA GLU A 47 -11.95 -4.09 0.16
C GLU A 47 -12.00 -2.90 1.13
N ILE A 48 -10.93 -2.67 1.91
CA ILE A 48 -10.84 -1.51 2.81
C ILE A 48 -10.75 -0.20 2.02
N ASN A 49 -9.91 -0.12 0.98
CA ASN A 49 -9.77 1.11 0.19
C ASN A 49 -11.07 1.46 -0.55
N ARG A 50 -11.83 0.48 -1.06
CA ARG A 50 -13.14 0.72 -1.68
C ARG A 50 -14.15 1.36 -0.73
N SER A 51 -14.03 1.16 0.59
CA SER A 51 -14.87 1.84 1.58
C SER A 51 -14.62 3.35 1.70
N TYR A 52 -13.59 3.87 1.02
CA TYR A 52 -13.29 5.31 0.95
C TYR A 52 -14.00 5.99 -0.22
N ILE A 53 -14.46 5.25 -1.23
CA ILE A 53 -15.12 5.81 -2.41
C ILE A 53 -16.39 6.56 -1.99
N GLY A 54 -16.57 7.75 -2.55
CA GLY A 54 -17.68 8.66 -2.22
C GLY A 54 -17.48 9.46 -0.93
N ARG A 55 -16.28 9.43 -0.34
CA ARG A 55 -15.93 10.23 0.85
C ARG A 55 -14.88 11.27 0.51
N SER A 56 -14.98 12.41 1.19
CA SER A 56 -14.03 13.51 1.05
C SER A 56 -13.01 13.49 2.18
N PHE A 57 -11.76 13.83 1.86
CA PHE A 57 -10.68 13.94 2.83
C PHE A 57 -9.80 15.16 2.50
N GLU A 58 -9.00 15.57 3.47
CA GLU A 58 -7.87 16.45 3.22
C GLU A 58 -6.60 15.61 2.98
N ALA A 59 -5.84 15.92 1.93
CA ALA A 59 -4.61 15.24 1.58
C ALA A 59 -3.44 16.22 1.48
N LEU A 60 -2.31 15.89 2.13
CA LEU A 60 -1.04 16.60 1.94
C LEU A 60 -0.37 16.12 0.66
N ILE A 61 -0.14 17.01 -0.30
CA ILE A 61 0.53 16.67 -1.56
C ILE A 61 2.04 16.57 -1.33
N THR A 62 2.60 15.38 -1.54
CA THR A 62 4.01 15.11 -1.22
C THR A 62 4.93 15.11 -2.43
N GLU A 63 4.44 14.74 -3.61
CA GLU A 63 5.28 14.64 -4.81
C GLU A 63 4.47 14.77 -6.10
N LYS A 64 5.17 15.20 -7.15
CA LYS A 64 4.71 15.12 -8.54
C LYS A 64 5.30 13.86 -9.17
N ASN A 65 4.46 13.03 -9.75
CA ASN A 65 4.83 11.79 -10.41
C ASN A 65 5.37 12.06 -11.83
N ARG A 66 6.07 11.07 -12.40
CA ARG A 66 6.68 11.18 -13.73
C ARG A 66 5.67 11.31 -14.87
N ASP A 67 4.47 10.78 -14.67
CA ASP A 67 3.36 10.83 -15.62
C ASP A 67 2.56 12.14 -15.55
N GLY A 68 2.95 13.07 -14.68
CA GLY A 68 2.29 14.37 -14.51
C GLY A 68 1.28 14.39 -13.37
N THR A 69 0.83 13.23 -12.88
CA THR A 69 -0.06 13.14 -11.72
C THR A 69 0.65 13.53 -10.42
N PHE A 70 -0.10 13.66 -9.33
CA PHE A 70 0.41 14.02 -8.02
C PHE A 70 0.03 12.96 -6.99
N THR A 71 0.94 12.70 -6.06
CA THR A 71 0.68 11.83 -4.92
C THR A 71 0.47 12.68 -3.67
N GLY A 72 -0.73 12.57 -3.10
CA GLY A 72 -1.09 13.09 -1.79
C GLY A 72 -1.23 12.01 -0.73
N ARG A 73 -1.27 12.39 0.54
CA ARG A 73 -1.46 11.48 1.67
C ARG A 73 -2.52 12.02 2.62
N ILE A 74 -3.53 11.20 2.91
CA ILE A 74 -4.57 11.54 3.90
C ILE A 74 -4.11 11.18 5.32
N TYR A 75 -4.94 11.49 6.34
CA TYR A 75 -4.65 11.35 7.77
C TYR A 75 -4.03 10.00 8.22
N ASN A 76 -4.37 8.89 7.57
CA ASN A 76 -3.82 7.55 7.87
C ASN A 76 -2.68 7.13 6.93
N ASN A 77 -2.06 8.12 6.29
CA ASN A 77 -0.94 7.97 5.39
C ASN A 77 -1.26 7.05 4.19
N LYS A 78 -2.53 6.98 3.75
CA LYS A 78 -2.90 6.34 2.49
C LYS A 78 -2.57 7.29 1.34
N PRO A 79 -1.87 6.79 0.30
CA PRO A 79 -1.61 7.58 -0.89
C PRO A 79 -2.90 7.79 -1.69
N VAL A 80 -3.06 8.99 -2.22
CA VAL A 80 -4.14 9.38 -3.12
C VAL A 80 -3.51 10.00 -4.37
N ILE A 81 -3.89 9.51 -5.54
CA ILE A 81 -3.43 10.04 -6.82
C ILE A 81 -4.43 11.09 -7.31
N LEU A 82 -3.91 12.21 -7.78
CA LEU A 82 -4.63 13.39 -8.27
C LEU A 82 -4.06 13.82 -9.62
N GLU A 83 -4.90 14.29 -10.55
CA GLU A 83 -4.47 14.80 -11.86
C GLU A 83 -3.80 16.19 -11.77
N ASP A 84 -4.28 17.06 -10.87
CA ASP A 84 -3.72 18.40 -10.66
C ASP A 84 -3.67 18.75 -9.17
N ALA A 85 -2.50 19.18 -8.71
CA ALA A 85 -2.26 19.59 -7.33
C ALA A 85 -0.97 20.42 -7.19
N VAL A 86 -0.74 20.96 -5.98
CA VAL A 86 0.49 21.70 -5.66
C VAL A 86 1.21 21.01 -4.51
N VAL A 87 2.45 20.58 -4.75
CA VAL A 87 3.31 19.94 -3.74
C VAL A 87 3.48 20.86 -2.52
N GLY A 88 3.40 20.27 -1.33
CA GLY A 88 3.53 20.97 -0.05
C GLY A 88 2.23 21.60 0.46
N LYS A 89 1.13 21.55 -0.30
CA LYS A 89 -0.18 22.05 0.13
C LYS A 89 -1.09 20.91 0.57
N PHE A 90 -2.00 21.24 1.48
CA PHE A 90 -3.18 20.42 1.74
C PHE A 90 -4.27 20.75 0.72
N THR A 91 -4.88 19.70 0.18
CA THR A 91 -5.92 19.79 -0.84
C THR A 91 -7.09 18.91 -0.43
N GLY A 92 -8.31 19.45 -0.49
CA GLY A 92 -9.53 18.65 -0.37
C GLY A 92 -9.64 17.69 -1.57
N VAL A 93 -9.94 16.43 -1.30
CA VAL A 93 -10.05 15.39 -2.32
C VAL A 93 -11.29 14.53 -2.09
N ASP A 94 -12.07 14.35 -3.14
CA ASP A 94 -13.15 13.37 -3.20
C ASP A 94 -12.60 12.07 -3.79
N ILE A 95 -12.76 10.96 -3.07
CA ILE A 95 -12.27 9.66 -3.53
C ILE A 95 -13.28 9.04 -4.51
N GLU A 96 -12.85 8.79 -5.74
CA GLU A 96 -13.69 8.24 -6.81
C GLU A 96 -13.40 6.77 -7.08
N ASP A 97 -12.15 6.34 -6.89
CA ASP A 97 -11.76 4.94 -7.07
C ASP A 97 -10.62 4.53 -6.12
N ALA A 98 -10.31 3.25 -6.09
CA ALA A 98 -9.37 2.64 -5.17
C ALA A 98 -8.73 1.37 -5.73
N THR A 99 -7.41 1.31 -5.64
CA THR A 99 -6.64 0.07 -5.84
C THR A 99 -6.33 -0.61 -4.50
N SER A 100 -5.60 -1.72 -4.52
CA SER A 100 -5.11 -2.36 -3.29
C SER A 100 -4.00 -1.57 -2.55
N THR A 101 -3.50 -0.49 -3.15
CA THR A 101 -2.31 0.22 -2.67
C THR A 101 -2.51 1.72 -2.51
N TYR A 102 -3.39 2.33 -3.31
CA TYR A 102 -3.67 3.77 -3.30
C TYR A 102 -5.13 4.05 -3.62
N LEU A 103 -5.56 5.26 -3.30
CA LEU A 103 -6.84 5.83 -3.70
C LEU A 103 -6.64 6.71 -4.93
N ILE A 104 -7.71 6.92 -5.69
CA ILE A 104 -7.75 7.86 -6.81
C ILE A 104 -8.84 8.86 -6.45
N GLY A 105 -8.51 10.14 -6.54
CA GLY A 105 -9.47 11.18 -6.23
C GLY A 105 -9.39 12.35 -7.19
N ARG A 106 -10.42 13.18 -7.10
CA ARG A 106 -10.51 14.46 -7.77
C ARG A 106 -10.60 15.58 -6.73
N ARG A 107 -10.23 16.78 -7.16
CA ARG A 107 -10.42 18.00 -6.37
C ARG A 107 -11.85 18.51 -6.49
#